data_AF-A0A0F9L434-F1
#
_entry.id   AF-A0A0F9L434-F1
#
_cell.length_a   1.000
_cell.length_b   1.000
_cell.length_c   1.000
_cell.angle_alpha   90.00
_cell.angle_beta   90.00
_cell.angle_gamma   90.00
#
_symmetry.space_group_name_H-M   'P 1'
#
loop_
_entity.id
_entity.type
_entity.pdbx_description
1 polymer ?
#
loop_
_entity_poly.entity_id
_entity_poly.type
_entity_poly.pdbx_seq_one_letter_code
_entity_poly.pdbx_strand_id
1 'polypeptide(L)' 'MISRNIELKGHIIDSLILPRVFEKIMDLNGEFNVIKFDIGKHKTDESHAILEVIG' A
#
# COMPACT_ATOMS: atom_id res chain seq x y z
N MET A 1 12.84 -6.17 15.77
CA MET A 1 12.04 -5.48 14.74
C MET A 1 11.50 -6.54 13.80
N ILE A 2 10.19 -6.62 13.62
CA ILE A 2 9.57 -7.57 12.67
C ILE A 2 9.11 -6.75 11.48
N SER A 3 9.54 -7.12 10.27
CA SER A 3 9.00 -6.55 9.04
C SER A 3 8.32 -7.60 8.18
N ARG A 4 7.33 -7.17 7.41
CA ARG A 4 6.61 -8.01 6.44
C ARG A 4 6.23 -7.21 5.21
N ASN A 5 6.45 -7.80 4.05
CA ASN A 5 5.94 -7.27 2.80
C ASN A 5 4.47 -7.64 2.62
N ILE A 6 3.65 -6.64 2.29
CA ILE A 6 2.25 -6.80 1.90
C ILE A 6 2.04 -6.30 0.48
N GLU A 7 1.10 -6.93 -0.21
CA GLU A 7 0.76 -6.63 -1.60
C GLU A 7 -0.67 -6.07 -1.67
N LEU A 8 -0.85 -4.97 -2.40
CA LEU A 8 -2.15 -4.39 -2.70
C LEU A 8 -2.36 -4.43 -4.21
N LYS A 9 -3.50 -4.96 -4.66
CA LYS A 9 -3.89 -5.04 -6.08
C LYS A 9 -5.31 -4.54 -6.28
N GLY A 10 -5.56 -3.85 -7.38
CA GLY A 10 -6.88 -3.36 -7.77
C GLY A 10 -6.91 -1.86 -8.04
N HIS A 11 -8.06 -1.22 -7.87
CA HIS A 11 -8.22 0.23 -8.06
C HIS A 11 -7.68 1.03 -6.87
N ILE A 12 -6.36 1.01 -6.65
CA ILE A 12 -5.72 1.56 -5.44
C ILE A 12 -5.93 3.07 -5.32
N ILE A 13 -5.89 3.81 -6.43
CA ILE A 13 -6.04 5.27 -6.45
C ILE A 13 -7.50 5.67 -6.21
N ASP A 14 -8.43 5.10 -6.99
CA ASP A 14 -9.85 5.46 -6.92
C ASP A 14 -10.48 5.06 -5.58
N SER A 15 -10.02 3.96 -4.98
CA SER A 15 -10.56 3.47 -3.71
C SER A 15 -10.03 4.21 -2.48
N LEU A 16 -9.02 5.08 -2.64
CA LEU A 16 -8.30 5.73 -1.52
C LEU A 16 -7.82 4.72 -0.46
N ILE A 17 -7.52 3.48 -0.87
CA ILE A 17 -7.12 2.43 0.07
C ILE A 17 -5.72 2.67 0.64
N LEU A 18 -4.82 3.27 -0.15
CA LEU A 18 -3.44 3.57 0.24
C LEU A 18 -3.37 4.47 1.50
N PRO A 19 -3.99 5.67 1.51
CA PRO A 19 -4.01 6.52 2.70
C PRO A 19 -4.55 5.78 3.93
N ARG A 20 -5.63 5.00 3.77
CA ARG A 20 -6.24 4.23 4.88
C ARG A 20 -5.31 3.16 5.44
N VAL A 21 -4.53 2.50 4.58
CA VAL A 21 -3.51 1.53 5.01
C VAL A 21 -2.40 2.22 5.78
N PHE A 22 -1.91 3.37 5.30
CA PHE A 22 -0.87 4.16 5.97
C PHE A 22 -1.32 4.67 7.33
N GLU A 23 -2.52 5.27 7.41
CA GLU A 23 -3.14 5.69 8.66
C GLU A 23 -3.20 4.53 9.65
N LYS A 24 -3.66 3.36 9.20
CA LYS A 24 -3.80 2.19 10.08
C LYS A 24 -2.46 1.69 10.63
N ILE A 25 -1.39 1.76 9.83
CA ILE A 25 -0.05 1.37 10.27
C ILE A 25 0.45 2.37 11.33
N MET A 26 0.30 3.67 11.08
CA MET A 26 0.72 4.73 12.01
C MET A 26 -0.09 4.71 13.32
N ASP A 27 -1.39 4.45 13.26
CA ASP A 27 -2.27 4.29 14.44
C ASP A 27 -1.83 3.15 15.37
N LEU A 28 -1.11 2.17 14.83
CA LEU A 28 -0.55 1.04 15.56
C LEU A 28 0.94 1.25 15.92
N ASN A 29 1.43 2.49 15.81
CA ASN A 29 2.83 2.87 16.02
C ASN A 29 3.83 2.12 15.12
N GLY A 30 3.37 1.63 13.95
CA GLY A 30 4.23 0.99 12.96
C GLY A 30 4.79 1.99 11.94
N GLU A 31 5.76 1.52 11.17
CA GLU A 31 6.36 2.24 10.05
C GLU A 31 6.12 1.47 8.74
N PHE A 32 6.27 2.15 7.60
CA PHE A 32 6.17 1.51 6.29
C PHE A 32 7.11 2.10 5.26
N ASN A 33 7.55 1.26 4.32
CA ASN A 33 8.29 1.65 3.12
C ASN A 33 7.51 1.24 1.87
N VAL A 34 7.37 2.14 0.91
CA VAL A 34 6.80 1.81 -0.41
C VAL A 34 7.91 1.21 -1.27
N ILE A 35 7.86 -0.11 -1.49
CA ILE A 35 8.87 -0.83 -2.28
C ILE A 35 8.55 -0.74 -3.77
N LYS A 36 7.28 -0.86 -4.13
CA LYS A 36 6.81 -0.78 -5.52
C LYS A 36 5.46 -0.11 -5.59
N PHE A 37 5.27 0.71 -6.61
CA PHE A 37 3.98 1.28 -6.95
C PHE A 37 3.81 1.37 -8.46
N ASP A 38 3.11 0.39 -9.04
CA ASP A 38 2.75 0.36 -10.45
C ASP A 38 1.33 0.89 -10.62
N ILE A 39 1.17 1.92 -11.45
CA ILE A 39 -0.14 2.53 -11.74
C ILE A 39 -0.64 1.98 -13.08
N GLY A 40 -1.88 1.50 -13.09
CA GLY A 40 -2.59 1.14 -14.31
C GLY A 40 -2.62 2.31 -15.30
N LYS A 41 -2.38 2.05 -16.60
CA LYS A 41 -2.31 3.12 -17.60
C LYS A 41 -3.69 3.62 -18.01
N HIS A 42 -4.69 2.75 -17.93
CA HIS A 42 -6.08 3.04 -18.23
C HIS A 42 -6.96 2.85 -17.00
N LYS A 43 -8.17 3.44 -17.04
CA LYS A 43 -9.11 3.45 -15.91
C LYS A 43 -9.56 2.05 -15.45
N THR A 44 -9.50 1.07 -16.34
CA THR A 44 -9.82 -0.34 -16.07
C THR A 44 -8.61 -1.15 -15.63
N ASP A 45 -7.41 -0.60 -15.77
CA ASP A 45 -6.19 -1.31 -15.41
C ASP A 45 -6.00 -1.25 -13.89
N GLU A 46 -5.73 -2.40 -13.29
CA GLU A 46 -5.44 -2.45 -11.86
C GLU A 46 -4.06 -1.86 -11.56
N SER A 47 -3.99 -1.11 -10.46
CA SER A 47 -2.74 -0.70 -9.85
C SER A 47 -2.24 -1.79 -8.91
N HIS A 48 -0.93 -1.79 -8.68
CA HIS A 48 -0.26 -2.78 -7.86
C HIS A 48 0.79 -2.09 -6.97
N ALA A 49 0.73 -2.34 -5.67
CA ALA A 49 1.65 -1.78 -4.70
C ALA A 49 2.23 -2.87 -3.80
N ILE A 50 3.52 -2.72 -3.47
CA ILE A 50 4.20 -3.54 -2.47
C ILE A 50 4.71 -2.60 -1.38
N LEU A 51 4.30 -2.88 -0.14
CA LEU A 51 4.69 -2.13 1.04
C LEU A 51 5.45 -3.07 1.98
N GLU A 52 6.58 -2.62 2.50
CA GLU A 52 7.18 -3.22 3.68
C GLU A 52 6.56 -2.55 4.91
N VAL A 53 6.01 -3.32 5.84
CA VAL A 53 5.46 -2.84 7.11
C VAL A 53 6.37 -3.30 8.24
N ILE A 54 6.69 -2.38 9.14
CA ILE A 54 7.63 -2.58 10.25
C ILE A 54 6.90 -2.30 11.56
N GLY A 55 7.02 -3.22 12.52
CA GLY A 55 6.47 -3.09 13.87
C GLY A 55 7.45 -3.48 14.97
#